data_AF-A0A853PYY1-F1
#
_entry.id   AF-A0A853PYY1-F1
#
_cell.length_a   1.000
_cell.length_b   1.000
_cell.length_c   1.000
_cell.angle_alpha   90.00
_cell.angle_beta   90.00
_cell.angle_gamma   90.00
#
_symmetry.space_group_name_H-M   'P 1'
#
loop_
_entity.id
_entity.type
_entity.pdbx_description
1 polymer ?
#
loop_
_entity_poly.entity_id
_entity_poly.type
_entity_poly.pdbx_seq_one_letter_code
_entity_poly.pdbx_strand_id
1 'polypeptide(L)'
;MITTQINSITLTENAIEVIHRIQDCEHDWMKRSLEEAIDILLVIDSCNITDKERLNLIMGLRTIRKYIDAIADTNNKKGNQL
;
A
#
# COMPACT_ATOMS: atom_id res chain seq x y z
N MET A 1 -14.63 28.75 2.82
CA MET A 1 -13.37 27.97 2.87
C MET A 1 -13.65 26.77 3.74
N ILE A 2 -13.62 25.57 3.16
CA ILE A 2 -13.87 24.33 3.90
C ILE A 2 -12.56 23.94 4.58
N THR A 3 -12.64 23.59 5.87
CA THR A 3 -11.48 23.23 6.69
C THR A 3 -11.82 22.03 7.55
N THR A 4 -10.90 21.07 7.66
CA THR A 4 -11.07 19.87 8.49
C THR A 4 -10.10 19.93 9.67
N GLN A 5 -10.57 19.56 10.85
CA GLN A 5 -9.69 19.39 12.02
C GLN A 5 -9.20 17.95 12.11
N ILE A 6 -7.88 17.78 12.17
CA ILE A 6 -7.23 16.51 12.49
C ILE A 6 -6.28 16.74 13.66
N ASN A 7 -6.49 16.05 14.78
CA ASN A 7 -5.66 16.16 15.99
C ASN A 7 -5.40 17.63 16.42
N SER A 8 -6.45 18.46 16.41
CA SER A 8 -6.38 19.91 16.72
C SER A 8 -5.63 20.79 15.71
N ILE A 9 -5.17 20.23 14.58
CA ILE A 9 -4.61 20.97 13.45
C ILE A 9 -5.73 21.24 12.45
N THR A 10 -5.88 22.50 12.04
CA THR A 10 -6.84 22.89 10.99
C THR A 10 -6.17 22.78 9.63
N LEU A 11 -6.69 21.91 8.78
CA LEU A 11 -6.21 21.72 7.41
C LEU A 11 -7.15 22.41 6.43
N THR A 12 -6.56 23.04 5.42
CA THR A 12 -7.31 23.55 4.27
C THR A 12 -7.66 22.41 3.32
N GLU A 13 -8.70 22.59 2.52
CA GLU A 13 -9.09 21.65 1.46
C GLU A 13 -7.91 21.27 0.53
N ASN A 14 -7.08 22.24 0.13
CA ASN A 14 -5.88 21.99 -0.67
C ASN A 14 -4.84 21.12 0.06
N ALA A 15 -4.69 21.28 1.39
CA ALA A 15 -3.79 20.43 2.16
C ALA A 15 -4.30 18.99 2.23
N ILE A 16 -5.62 18.80 2.33
CA ILE A 16 -6.26 17.47 2.34
C ILE A 16 -6.09 16.79 0.98
N GLU A 17 -6.30 17.52 -0.12
CA GLU A 17 -6.11 16.99 -1.48
C GLU A 17 -4.66 16.54 -1.70
N VAL A 18 -3.67 17.33 -1.27
CA VAL A 18 -2.26 16.95 -1.35
C VAL A 18 -1.97 15.69 -0.54
N ILE A 19 -2.53 15.57 0.68
CA ILE A 19 -2.35 14.37 1.51
C ILE A 19 -2.94 13.13 0.82
N HIS A 20 -4.17 13.19 0.30
CA HIS A 20 -4.77 12.07 -0.43
C HIS A 20 -3.93 11.67 -1.64
N ARG A 21 -3.45 12.65 -2.42
CA ARG A 21 -2.60 12.36 -3.58
C ARG A 21 -1.29 11.68 -3.17
N ILE A 22 -0.68 12.06 -2.05
CA ILE A 22 0.52 11.39 -1.52
C ILE A 22 0.18 9.95 -1.14
N GLN A 23 -0.92 9.74 -0.41
CA GLN A 23 -1.35 8.40 0.02
C GLN A 23 -1.64 7.47 -1.18
N ASP A 24 -2.29 7.98 -2.22
CA ASP A 24 -2.55 7.23 -3.45
C ASP A 24 -1.23 6.86 -4.16
N CYS A 25 -0.29 7.80 -4.26
CA CYS A 25 1.03 7.54 -4.85
C CYS A 25 1.81 6.46 -4.06
N GLU A 26 1.78 6.53 -2.73
CA GLU A 26 2.44 5.55 -1.86
C GLU A 26 1.80 4.16 -1.99
N HIS A 27 0.46 4.08 -2.00
CA HIS A 27 -0.27 2.83 -2.20
C HIS A 27 0.09 2.17 -3.53
N ASP A 28 0.06 2.94 -4.61
CA ASP A 28 0.43 2.49 -5.95
C ASP A 28 1.87 1.98 -6.02
N TRP A 29 2.81 2.75 -5.44
CA TRP A 29 4.23 2.38 -5.42
C TRP A 29 4.48 1.08 -4.66
N MET A 30 3.86 0.92 -3.48
CA MET A 30 3.97 -0.31 -2.69
C MET A 30 3.41 -1.51 -3.44
N LYS A 31 2.27 -1.36 -4.12
CA LYS A 31 1.64 -2.44 -4.88
C LYS A 31 2.52 -2.91 -6.04
N ARG A 32 3.06 -1.98 -6.83
CA ARG A 32 3.97 -2.30 -7.95
C ARG A 32 5.25 -2.98 -7.47
N SER A 33 5.85 -2.46 -6.40
CA SER A 33 7.06 -3.04 -5.82
C SER A 33 6.87 -4.49 -5.36
N LEU A 34 5.70 -4.82 -4.80
CA LEU A 34 5.36 -6.19 -4.41
C LEU A 34 5.12 -7.10 -5.61
N GLU A 35 4.50 -6.60 -6.67
CA GLU A 35 4.30 -7.35 -7.92
C GLU A 35 5.64 -7.66 -8.59
N GLU A 36 6.53 -6.67 -8.71
CA GLU A 36 7.88 -6.86 -9.22
C GLU A 36 8.68 -7.89 -8.41
N ALA A 37 8.60 -7.84 -7.07
CA ALA A 37 9.27 -8.82 -6.21
C ALA A 37 8.73 -10.25 -6.42
N ILE A 38 7.42 -10.40 -6.64
CA ILE A 38 6.81 -11.71 -6.94
C ILE A 38 7.28 -12.20 -8.31
N ASP A 39 7.29 -11.35 -9.33
CA ASP A 39 7.73 -11.71 -10.68
C ASP A 39 9.19 -12.15 -10.70
N ILE A 40 10.06 -11.46 -9.96
CA ILE A 40 11.45 -11.86 -9.77
C ILE A 40 11.54 -13.26 -9.16
N LEU A 41 10.78 -13.55 -8.09
CA LEU A 41 10.78 -14.86 -7.44
C LEU A 41 10.26 -15.98 -8.36
N LEU A 42 9.35 -15.67 -9.29
CA LEU A 42 8.85 -16.64 -10.26
C LEU A 42 9.90 -16.99 -11.32
N VAL A 43 10.72 -16.02 -11.74
CA VAL A 43 11.68 -16.19 -12.84
C VAL A 43 13.07 -16.59 -12.36
N ILE A 44 13.42 -16.37 -11.09
CA ILE A 44 14.77 -16.66 -10.59
C ILE A 44 15.10 -18.16 -10.79
N ASP A 45 16.27 -18.47 -11.33
CA ASP A 45 16.74 -19.85 -11.46
C ASP A 45 17.51 -20.17 -10.16
N SER A 46 16.91 -20.92 -9.25
CA SER A 46 17.36 -20.95 -7.85
C SER A 46 18.41 -22.01 -7.58
N CYS A 47 19.68 -21.62 -7.58
CA CYS A 47 20.74 -22.40 -6.94
C CYS A 47 20.73 -22.26 -5.40
N ASN A 48 20.15 -21.16 -4.87
CA ASN A 48 20.30 -20.76 -3.47
C ASN A 48 19.01 -20.76 -2.62
N ILE A 49 17.84 -21.04 -3.19
CA ILE A 49 16.57 -21.15 -2.47
C ILE A 49 15.80 -22.39 -2.94
N THR A 50 15.18 -23.10 -2.02
CA THR A 50 14.30 -24.23 -2.37
C THR A 50 12.96 -23.74 -2.92
N ASP A 51 12.27 -24.59 -3.69
CA ASP A 51 10.92 -24.29 -4.18
C ASP A 51 9.94 -23.97 -3.04
N LYS A 52 10.11 -24.64 -1.88
CA LYS A 52 9.29 -24.39 -0.69
C LYS A 52 9.52 -22.99 -0.12
N GLU A 53 10.78 -22.56 -0.01
CA GLU A 53 11.12 -21.22 0.48
C GLU A 53 10.63 -20.14 -0.48
N ARG A 54 10.81 -20.35 -1.78
CA ARG A 54 10.28 -19.48 -2.83
C ARG A 54 8.76 -19.34 -2.73
N LEU A 55 8.04 -20.45 -2.59
CA LEU A 55 6.58 -20.44 -2.44
C LEU A 55 6.15 -19.68 -1.18
N ASN A 56 6.84 -19.91 -0.05
CA ASN A 56 6.57 -19.20 1.20
C ASN A 56 6.77 -17.69 1.06
N LEU A 57 7.84 -17.25 0.38
CA LEU A 57 8.09 -15.83 0.11
C LEU A 57 6.99 -15.22 -0.76
N ILE A 58 6.59 -15.90 -1.85
CA ILE A 58 5.50 -15.45 -2.72
C ILE A 58 4.19 -15.32 -1.93
N MET A 59 3.86 -16.29 -1.08
CA MET A 59 2.67 -16.24 -0.22
C MET A 59 2.74 -15.08 0.79
N GLY A 60 3.91 -14.84 1.39
CA GLY A 60 4.15 -13.71 2.29
C GLY A 60 3.93 -12.36 1.59
N LEU A 61 4.54 -12.15 0.43
CA LEU A 61 4.38 -10.92 -0.36
C LEU A 61 2.93 -10.68 -0.77
N ARG A 62 2.21 -11.73 -1.23
CA ARG A 62 0.78 -11.64 -1.54
C ARG A 62 -0.07 -11.29 -0.33
N THR A 63 0.31 -11.79 0.85
CA THR A 63 -0.38 -11.49 2.10
C THR A 63 -0.17 -10.02 2.50
N ILE A 64 1.05 -9.52 2.40
CA ILE A 64 1.37 -8.10 2.64
C ILE A 64 0.55 -7.21 1.69
N ARG A 65 0.47 -7.56 0.39
CA ARG A 65 -0.34 -6.81 -0.58
C ARG A 65 -1.81 -6.70 -0.17
N LYS A 66 -2.41 -7.81 0.27
CA LYS A 66 -3.80 -7.81 0.78
C LYS A 66 -3.98 -6.88 1.98
N TYR A 67 -3.01 -6.82 2.88
CA TYR A 67 -3.08 -5.92 4.04
C TYR A 67 -2.95 -4.45 3.63
N ILE A 68 -2.10 -4.12 2.66
CA ILE A 68 -1.97 -2.75 2.13
C ILE A 68 -3.30 -2.29 1.51
N ASP A 69 -3.93 -3.14 0.69
CA ASP A 69 -5.24 -2.86 0.09
C ASP A 69 -6.32 -2.64 1.18
N ALA A 70 -6.35 -3.51 2.20
CA ALA A 70 -7.31 -3.39 3.30
C ALA A 70 -7.13 -2.10 4.13
N ILE A 71 -5.88 -1.64 4.32
CA ILE A 71 -5.58 -0.37 5.01
C ILE A 71 -6.06 0.81 4.17
N ALA A 72 -5.78 0.81 2.86
CA ALA A 72 -6.24 1.85 1.94
C ALA A 72 -7.78 1.95 1.93
N ASP A 73 -8.48 0.82 1.84
CA ASP A 73 -9.94 0.77 1.90
C ASP A 73 -10.50 1.31 3.23
N THR A 74 -9.83 1.01 4.35
CA THR A 74 -10.23 1.50 5.68
C THR A 74 -10.04 3.01 5.78
N ASN A 75 -8.95 3.54 5.23
CA ASN A 75 -8.67 4.98 5.23
C ASN A 75 -9.64 5.75 4.34
N ASN A 76 -9.99 5.21 3.17
CA ASN A 76 -11.02 5.78 2.28
C ASN A 76 -12.40 5.83 2.95
N LYS A 77 -12.77 4.79 3.72
CA LYS A 77 -14.03 4.78 4.48
C LYS A 77 -14.05 5.78 5.62
N LYS A 78 -12.93 6.01 6.30
CA LYS A 78 -12.81 7.01 7.38
C LYS A 78 -12.78 8.44 6.84
N GLY A 79 -12.15 8.67 5.68
CA GLY A 79 -12.15 9.98 5.00
C GLY A 79 -13.55 10.44 4.58
N ASN A 80 -14.43 9.51 4.19
CA ASN A 80 -15.83 9.81 3.83
C ASN A 80 -16.76 10.04 5.04
N GLN A 81 -16.27 9.91 6.27
CA GLN A 81 -17.03 10.09 7.52
C GLN A 81 -16.64 11.35 8.31
N LEU A 82 -15.69 12.14 7.79
CA LEU A 82 -15.23 13.42 8.33
C LEU A 82 -15.71 14.58 7.44
#